data_AF-A0A3D2M4D9-F1
#
_entry.id   AF-A0A3D2M4D9-F1
#
_cell.length_a   1.000
_cell.length_b   1.000
_cell.length_c   1.000
_cell.angle_alpha   90.00
_cell.angle_beta   90.00
_cell.angle_gamma   90.00
#
_symmetry.space_group_name_H-M   'P 1'
#
loop_
_entity.id
_entity.type
_entity.pdbx_description
1 polymer ?
#
loop_
_entity_poly.entity_id
_entity_poly.type
_entity_poly.pdbx_seq_one_letter_code
_entity_poly.pdbx_strand_id
1 'polypeptide(L)'
;GVFFDGTGNNLANAVVTEQCRHDDLQLVGERTLQEVMDYCQRHGFSDSNGDGYFTQAPDGSYGNAPSNVARLYGLYRDDTDQPLAADAESAVVRIYLEGIGTSSGEADSLYGQITGRGDTGIQARVRQS
;
A
#
# COMPACT_ATOMS: atom_id res chain seq x y z
N GLY A 1 13.21 -13.52 0.94
CA GLY A 1 12.32 -13.40 -0.23
C GLY A 1 12.20 -11.95 -0.64
N VAL A 2 12.30 -11.65 -1.93
CA VAL A 2 12.07 -10.32 -2.49
C VAL A 2 10.73 -10.36 -3.23
N PHE A 3 9.82 -9.46 -2.88
CA PHE A 3 8.42 -9.47 -3.32
C PHE A 3 8.12 -8.20 -4.12
N PHE A 4 8.03 -8.34 -5.44
CA PHE A 4 7.68 -7.26 -6.36
C PHE A 4 6.17 -7.23 -6.58
N ASP A 5 5.51 -6.12 -6.21
CA ASP A 5 4.07 -6.00 -6.40
C ASP A 5 3.68 -5.72 -7.86
N GLY A 6 2.38 -5.85 -8.14
CA GLY A 6 1.81 -5.61 -9.46
C GLY A 6 1.78 -4.13 -9.85
N THR A 7 1.80 -3.87 -11.15
CA THR A 7 1.66 -2.52 -11.73
C THR A 7 0.49 -1.74 -11.12
N GLY A 8 0.73 -0.50 -10.71
CA GLY A 8 -0.27 0.37 -10.10
C GLY A 8 -0.70 -0.04 -8.68
N ASN A 9 -0.04 -1.01 -8.05
CA ASN A 9 -0.33 -1.43 -6.69
C ASN A 9 0.88 -1.25 -5.77
N ASN A 10 0.65 -0.67 -4.59
CA ASN A 10 1.61 -0.71 -3.50
C ASN A 10 0.90 -0.82 -2.15
N LEU A 11 1.52 -1.51 -1.21
CA LEU A 11 0.94 -1.83 0.09
C LEU A 11 0.66 -0.57 0.91
N ALA A 12 1.54 0.43 0.90
CA ALA A 12 1.37 1.63 1.72
C ALA A 12 0.10 2.41 1.32
N ASN A 13 -0.08 2.67 0.02
CA ASN A 13 -1.25 3.36 -0.51
C ASN A 13 -2.51 2.50 -0.39
N ALA A 14 -2.42 1.18 -0.60
CA ALA A 14 -3.57 0.27 -0.46
C ALA A 14 -4.04 0.11 1.00
N VAL A 15 -3.17 0.31 1.99
CA VAL A 15 -3.56 0.31 3.42
C VAL A 15 -4.33 1.58 3.79
N VAL A 16 -4.06 2.71 3.14
CA VAL A 16 -4.87 3.93 3.28
C VAL A 16 -6.33 3.64 2.93
N THR A 17 -6.57 2.87 1.86
CA THR A 17 -7.91 2.40 1.48
C THR A 17 -8.61 1.67 2.62
N GLU A 18 -7.92 0.75 3.28
CA GLU A 18 -8.51 -0.07 4.33
C GLU A 18 -8.92 0.78 5.52
N GLN A 19 -8.08 1.75 5.91
CA GLN A 19 -8.40 2.71 6.98
C GLN A 19 -9.60 3.58 6.61
N CYS A 20 -9.59 4.17 5.42
CA CYS A 20 -10.69 5.01 4.94
C CYS A 20 -12.02 4.25 4.79
N ARG A 21 -11.99 2.92 4.58
CA ARG A 21 -13.20 2.08 4.54
C ARG A 21 -13.65 1.57 5.90
N HIS A 22 -12.73 1.45 6.86
CA HIS A 22 -12.99 0.92 8.19
C HIS A 22 -13.46 2.01 9.18
N ASP A 23 -13.02 3.25 8.99
CA ASP A 23 -13.39 4.40 9.83
C ASP A 23 -14.81 4.90 9.50
N ASP A 24 -15.78 4.02 9.71
CA ASP A 24 -17.20 4.32 9.82
C ASP A 24 -17.40 5.28 11.02
N LEU A 25 -18.24 6.31 10.83
CA LEU A 25 -18.64 7.35 11.80
C LEU A 25 -18.95 6.86 13.24
N GLN A 26 -19.18 5.56 13.43
CA GLN A 26 -19.53 4.95 14.71
C GLN A 26 -18.33 4.68 15.64
N LEU A 27 -17.09 4.73 15.16
CA LEU A 27 -15.91 4.29 15.93
C LEU A 27 -14.96 5.40 16.38
N VAL A 28 -15.13 6.64 15.89
CA VAL A 28 -14.12 7.71 16.04
C VAL A 28 -14.77 9.00 16.54
N GLY A 29 -14.20 9.65 17.57
CA GLY A 29 -14.70 10.92 18.10
C GLY A 29 -14.58 12.09 17.11
N GLU A 30 -15.45 13.11 17.20
CA GLU A 30 -15.63 14.20 16.21
C GLU A 30 -14.32 14.84 15.69
N ARG A 31 -13.35 15.10 16.58
CA ARG A 31 -12.10 15.77 16.18
C ARG A 31 -11.17 14.86 15.37
N THR A 32 -11.10 13.58 15.72
CA THR A 32 -10.30 12.57 15.01
C THR A 32 -11.00 12.17 13.71
N LEU A 33 -12.33 12.18 13.71
CA LEU A 33 -13.13 11.96 12.51
C LEU A 33 -12.81 13.01 11.42
N GLN A 34 -12.76 14.30 11.77
CA GLN A 34 -12.42 15.36 10.80
C GLN A 34 -11.03 15.16 10.19
N GLU A 35 -10.03 14.81 10.99
CA GLU A 35 -8.64 14.57 10.54
C GLU A 35 -8.55 13.37 9.57
N VAL A 36 -9.28 12.29 9.86
CA VAL A 36 -9.38 11.10 8.99
C VAL A 36 -10.10 11.43 7.69
N MET A 37 -11.24 12.14 7.77
CA MET A 37 -12.00 12.53 6.59
C MET A 37 -11.17 13.40 5.65
N ASP A 38 -10.49 14.42 6.19
CA ASP A 38 -9.58 15.28 5.45
C ASP A 38 -8.43 14.48 4.80
N TYR A 39 -7.89 13.49 5.51
CA TYR A 39 -6.84 12.62 4.99
C TYR A 39 -7.33 11.77 3.81
N CYS A 40 -8.45 11.08 3.97
CA CYS A 40 -9.03 10.23 2.93
C CYS A 40 -9.45 11.04 1.69
N GLN A 41 -10.04 12.22 1.87
CA GLN A 41 -10.38 13.12 0.76
C GLN A 41 -9.15 13.58 -0.03
N ARG A 42 -8.04 13.91 0.65
CA ARG A 42 -6.77 14.25 -0.03
C ARG A 42 -6.22 13.11 -0.88
N HIS A 43 -6.50 11.86 -0.50
CA HIS A 43 -6.12 10.67 -1.26
C HIS A 43 -7.18 10.23 -2.28
N GLY A 44 -8.22 11.04 -2.52
CA GLY A 44 -9.19 10.83 -3.61
C GLY A 44 -10.39 9.97 -3.25
N PHE A 45 -10.60 9.68 -1.97
CA PHE A 45 -11.85 9.11 -1.49
C PHE A 45 -12.94 10.19 -1.45
N SER A 46 -14.17 9.82 -1.81
CA SER A 46 -15.29 10.76 -1.75
C SER A 46 -16.58 10.09 -1.26
N ASP A 47 -17.40 10.92 -0.63
CA ASP A 47 -18.77 10.61 -0.25
C ASP A 47 -19.70 11.22 -1.31
N SER A 48 -20.41 10.37 -2.05
CA SER A 48 -21.35 10.79 -3.08
C SER A 48 -22.71 11.23 -2.56
N ASN A 49 -23.03 10.93 -1.31
CA ASN A 49 -24.38 11.01 -0.74
C ASN A 49 -24.49 12.00 0.44
N GLY A 50 -23.36 12.45 0.99
CA GLY A 50 -23.29 13.41 2.09
C GLY A 50 -23.62 12.81 3.46
N ASP A 51 -23.55 11.48 3.60
CA ASP A 51 -23.81 10.74 4.83
C ASP A 51 -22.55 10.49 5.67
N GLY A 52 -21.39 10.95 5.19
CA GLY A 52 -20.09 10.84 5.85
C GLY A 52 -19.41 9.48 5.66
N TYR A 53 -19.93 8.65 4.75
CA TYR A 53 -19.31 7.38 4.36
C TYR A 53 -18.63 7.50 2.99
N PHE A 54 -17.40 7.01 2.86
CA PHE A 54 -16.72 6.97 1.58
C PHE A 54 -17.32 5.90 0.67
N THR A 55 -18.14 6.33 -0.29
CA THR A 55 -18.79 5.46 -1.28
C THR A 55 -17.95 5.26 -2.55
N GLN A 56 -16.94 6.09 -2.77
CA GLN A 56 -16.06 6.04 -3.93
C GLN A 56 -14.59 6.07 -3.51
N ALA A 57 -13.82 5.15 -4.08
CA ALA A 57 -12.37 5.09 -3.98
C ALA A 57 -11.73 5.69 -5.25
N PRO A 58 -10.52 6.26 -5.15
CA PRO A 58 -9.81 6.79 -6.33
C PRO A 58 -9.47 5.68 -7.32
N ASP A 59 -9.31 6.04 -8.59
CA ASP A 59 -8.75 5.13 -9.59
C ASP A 59 -7.21 5.17 -9.50
N GLY A 60 -6.60 4.10 -8.99
CA GLY A 60 -5.15 4.00 -8.78
C GLY A 60 -4.76 3.23 -7.52
N SER A 61 -3.49 3.32 -7.13
CA SER A 61 -2.91 2.57 -6.00
C SER A 61 -3.60 2.80 -4.66
N TYR A 62 -4.12 4.01 -4.42
CA TYR A 62 -4.91 4.36 -3.24
C TYR A 62 -6.34 3.84 -3.25
N GLY A 63 -6.84 3.33 -4.38
CA GLY A 63 -8.17 2.71 -4.44
C GLY A 63 -8.12 1.19 -4.43
N ASN A 64 -6.91 0.64 -4.55
CA ASN A 64 -6.68 -0.79 -4.59
C ASN A 64 -6.73 -1.40 -3.18
N ALA A 65 -7.02 -2.70 -3.14
CA ALA A 65 -6.81 -3.53 -1.96
C ALA A 65 -5.39 -4.14 -1.98
N PRO A 66 -4.86 -4.57 -0.82
CA PRO A 66 -3.59 -5.28 -0.76
C PRO A 66 -3.58 -6.51 -1.70
N SER A 67 -2.58 -6.56 -2.58
CA SER A 67 -2.42 -7.62 -3.57
C SER A 67 -2.07 -8.97 -2.92
N ASN A 68 -2.11 -10.05 -3.71
CA ASN A 68 -1.61 -11.34 -3.24
C ASN A 68 -0.11 -11.32 -2.92
N VAL A 69 0.68 -10.48 -3.59
CA VAL A 69 2.11 -10.31 -3.29
C VAL A 69 2.28 -9.63 -1.93
N ALA A 70 1.51 -8.57 -1.67
CA ALA A 70 1.52 -7.89 -0.39
C ALA A 70 1.05 -8.81 0.76
N ARG A 71 0.02 -9.63 0.52
CA ARG A 71 -0.46 -10.64 1.47
C ARG A 71 0.60 -11.71 1.72
N LEU A 72 1.23 -12.22 0.66
CA LEU A 72 2.30 -13.21 0.79
C LEU A 72 3.49 -12.65 1.55
N TYR A 73 3.91 -11.42 1.26
CA TYR A 73 4.94 -10.71 2.01
C TYR A 73 4.58 -10.66 3.51
N GLY A 74 3.34 -10.27 3.84
CA GLY A 74 2.84 -10.22 5.22
C GLY A 74 2.88 -11.58 5.95
N LEU A 75 2.63 -12.67 5.24
CA LEU A 75 2.65 -14.05 5.77
C LEU A 75 4.03 -14.72 5.72
N TYR A 76 4.99 -14.15 5.00
CA TYR A 76 6.31 -14.75 4.83
C TYR A 76 7.13 -14.64 6.12
N ARG A 77 7.88 -15.70 6.43
CA ARG A 77 8.76 -15.73 7.61
C ARG A 77 9.80 -14.61 7.54
N ASP A 78 10.04 -13.99 8.69
CA ASP A 78 11.00 -12.91 8.85
C ASP A 78 11.77 -13.10 10.16
N ASP A 79 13.06 -13.40 10.02
CA ASP A 79 13.96 -13.69 11.13
C ASP A 79 14.79 -12.45 11.51
N THR A 80 14.49 -11.27 10.95
CA THR A 80 15.23 -10.00 11.17
C THR A 80 15.28 -9.57 12.63
N ASP A 81 14.17 -9.69 13.36
CA ASP A 81 14.04 -9.29 14.77
C ASP A 81 14.23 -10.46 15.75
N GLN A 82 14.55 -11.66 15.25
CA GLN A 82 14.70 -12.85 16.07
C GLN A 82 16.18 -13.18 16.30
N PRO A 83 16.62 -13.37 17.55
CA PRO A 83 17.96 -13.88 17.80
C PRO A 83 18.06 -15.29 17.21
N LEU A 84 19.03 -15.47 16.31
CA LEU A 84 19.31 -16.79 15.75
C LEU A 84 19.77 -17.73 16.86
N ALA A 85 19.15 -18.91 16.92
CA ALA A 85 19.60 -19.97 17.82
C ALA A 85 21.05 -20.36 17.49
N ALA A 86 21.80 -20.82 18.49
CA ALA A 86 23.22 -21.15 18.32
C ALA A 86 23.47 -22.27 17.30
N ASP A 87 22.45 -23.09 17.03
CA ASP A 87 22.43 -24.19 16.06
C ASP A 87 21.63 -23.87 14.79
N ALA A 88 21.23 -22.61 14.57
CA ALA A 88 20.48 -22.23 13.38
C ALA A 88 21.34 -22.34 12.10
N GLU A 89 20.93 -23.21 11.17
CA GLU A 89 21.61 -23.40 9.88
C GLU A 89 21.13 -22.46 8.77
N SER A 90 19.98 -21.79 8.96
CA SER A 90 19.43 -20.86 7.98
C SER A 90 18.56 -19.78 8.62
N ALA A 91 18.51 -18.63 7.97
CA ALA A 91 17.65 -17.50 8.31
C ALA A 91 16.96 -16.98 7.05
N VAL A 92 15.78 -16.41 7.20
CA VAL A 92 14.95 -15.89 6.12
C VAL A 92 14.56 -14.46 6.46
N VAL A 93 14.79 -13.56 5.51
CA VAL A 93 14.34 -12.17 5.57
C VAL A 93 13.40 -11.88 4.42
N ARG A 94 12.52 -10.90 4.56
CA ARG A 94 11.59 -10.48 3.50
C ARG A 94 11.79 -9.01 3.14
N ILE A 95 11.70 -8.72 1.85
CA ILE A 95 11.75 -7.36 1.31
C ILE A 95 10.57 -7.19 0.38
N TYR A 96 9.80 -6.13 0.59
CA TYR A 96 8.69 -5.75 -0.27
C TYR A 96 9.12 -4.58 -1.17
N LEU A 97 8.76 -4.68 -2.45
CA LEU A 97 8.97 -3.65 -3.45
C LEU A 97 7.64 -3.30 -4.09
N GLU A 98 7.38 -2.01 -4.14
CA GLU A 98 6.18 -1.45 -4.73
C GLU A 98 6.07 -1.79 -6.23
N GLY A 99 4.85 -1.76 -6.73
CA GLY A 99 4.56 -2.02 -8.12
C GLY A 99 5.12 -0.98 -9.09
N ILE A 100 5.16 -1.36 -10.35
CA ILE A 100 5.51 -0.44 -11.44
C ILE A 100 4.48 0.69 -11.50
N GLY A 101 4.94 1.93 -11.66
CA GLY A 101 4.04 3.07 -11.88
C GLY A 101 3.34 3.63 -10.63
N THR A 102 3.82 3.32 -9.42
CA THR A 102 3.24 3.83 -8.17
C THR A 102 4.30 3.96 -7.09
N SER A 103 4.22 4.92 -6.16
CA SER A 103 5.13 4.99 -5.01
C SER A 103 4.37 5.35 -3.74
N SER A 104 4.86 4.90 -2.60
CA SER A 104 4.25 5.18 -1.29
C SER A 104 4.13 6.68 -1.06
N GLY A 105 2.94 7.16 -0.75
CA GLY A 105 2.70 8.58 -0.46
C GLY A 105 2.58 9.48 -1.69
N GLU A 106 2.89 8.97 -2.89
CA GLU A 106 2.92 9.76 -4.13
C GLU A 106 1.77 9.39 -5.07
N ALA A 107 1.46 10.30 -5.99
CA ALA A 107 0.53 10.03 -7.09
C ALA A 107 1.11 8.99 -8.06
N ASP A 108 0.22 8.21 -8.68
CA ASP A 108 0.62 7.19 -9.64
C ASP A 108 1.21 7.78 -10.93
N SER A 109 2.19 7.08 -11.49
CA SER A 109 2.84 7.43 -12.75
C SER A 109 2.26 6.63 -13.91
N LEU A 110 1.35 7.22 -14.67
CA LEU A 110 0.78 6.59 -15.88
C LEU A 110 1.86 6.20 -16.90
N TYR A 111 2.89 7.05 -17.05
CA TYR A 111 4.04 6.73 -17.90
C TYR A 111 4.75 5.46 -17.42
N GLY A 112 5.01 5.33 -16.12
CA GLY A 112 5.60 4.14 -15.53
C GLY A 112 4.75 2.89 -15.73
N GLN A 113 3.43 2.98 -15.48
CA GLN A 113 2.50 1.87 -15.62
C GLN A 113 2.45 1.30 -17.05
N ILE A 114 2.32 2.20 -18.04
CA ILE A 114 2.15 1.78 -19.45
C ILE A 114 3.48 1.34 -20.07
N THR A 115 4.56 2.06 -19.78
CA THR A 115 5.84 1.83 -20.49
C THR A 115 6.80 0.92 -19.73
N GLY A 116 6.58 0.74 -18.43
CA GLY A 116 7.54 0.07 -17.54
C GLY A 116 8.86 0.83 -17.38
N ARG A 117 8.91 2.13 -17.68
CA ARG A 117 10.11 2.98 -17.65
C ARG A 117 10.00 4.12 -16.63
N GLY A 118 11.08 4.87 -16.48
CA GLY A 118 11.18 5.95 -15.51
C GLY A 118 11.47 5.43 -14.10
N ASP A 119 11.27 6.29 -13.11
CA ASP A 119 11.68 6.05 -11.72
C ASP A 119 10.83 5.00 -10.99
N THR A 120 9.66 4.69 -11.55
CA THR A 120 8.78 3.60 -11.09
C THR A 120 8.74 2.45 -12.08
N GLY A 121 9.65 2.41 -13.06
CA GLY A 121 9.74 1.37 -14.08
C GLY A 121 10.44 0.09 -13.61
N ILE A 122 10.47 -0.93 -14.47
CA ILE A 122 11.03 -2.26 -14.18
C ILE A 122 12.47 -2.17 -13.68
N GLN A 123 13.33 -1.45 -14.41
CA GLN A 123 14.74 -1.33 -14.04
C GLN A 123 14.94 -0.57 -12.72
N ALA A 124 14.04 0.37 -12.40
CA ALA A 124 14.11 1.08 -11.12
C ALA A 124 13.76 0.13 -9.97
N ARG A 125 12.71 -0.69 -10.12
CA ARG A 125 12.35 -1.72 -9.13
C ARG A 125 13.44 -2.74 -8.89
N VAL A 126 14.08 -3.24 -9.96
CA VAL A 126 15.18 -4.19 -9.83
C VAL A 126 16.40 -3.56 -9.16
N ARG A 127 16.65 -2.26 -9.34
CA ARG A 127 17.74 -1.55 -8.66
C ARG A 127 17.49 -1.31 -7.16
N GLN A 128 16.24 -1.42 -6.72
CA GLN A 128 15.83 -1.22 -5.32
C GLN A 128 15.92 -2.52 -4.49
N SER A 129 16.00 -3.69 -5.13
CA SER A 129 16.17 -4.99 -4.45
C SER A 129 17.63 -5.32 -4.17
#